data_AF-A0A952TEP7-F1
#
_entry.id   AF-A0A952TEP7-F1
#
_cell.length_a   1.000
_cell.length_b   1.000
_cell.length_c   1.000
_cell.angle_alpha   90.00
_cell.angle_beta   90.00
_cell.angle_gamma   90.00
#
_symmetry.space_group_name_H-M   'P 1'
#
loop_
_entity.id
_entity.type
_entity.pdbx_description
1 polymer ?
#
loop_
_entity_poly.entity_id
_entity_poly.type
_entity_poly.pdbx_seq_one_letter_code
_entity_poly.pdbx_strand_id
1 'polypeptide(L)'
;MTHLTNSTIRLLDTDPEVKSYIYQQISEFEPYVTPETVVAVVARDPRKLALQLETDGRPIPANELKNMFRIAIVLREGETQIQEEGLHSDVFEAIRQAKEKLLQRLSDIQDQVISNGDRMAQINEALQNTQLH
;
A
#
# COMPACT_ATOMS: atom_id res chain seq x y z
N MET A 1 -3.25 -22.16 19.76
CA MET A 1 -4.40 -22.10 18.82
C MET A 1 -4.19 -20.93 17.87
N THR A 2 -3.76 -21.19 16.64
CA THR A 2 -3.24 -20.24 15.63
C THR A 2 -4.05 -20.28 14.32
N HIS A 3 -5.35 -20.54 14.39
CA HIS A 3 -6.16 -20.91 13.21
C HIS A 3 -6.69 -19.74 12.35
N LEU A 4 -6.59 -18.48 12.79
CA LEU A 4 -7.23 -17.34 12.11
C LEU A 4 -6.44 -16.77 10.92
N THR A 5 -5.11 -16.78 10.95
CA THR A 5 -4.31 -16.35 9.78
C THR A 5 -4.40 -17.36 8.64
N ASN A 6 -4.57 -18.64 8.97
CA ASN A 6 -4.61 -19.73 8.00
C ASN A 6 -5.87 -19.67 7.11
N SER A 7 -7.01 -19.20 7.63
CA SER A 7 -8.25 -19.05 6.85
C SER A 7 -8.17 -17.91 5.84
N THR A 8 -7.61 -16.75 6.20
CA THR A 8 -7.45 -15.63 5.26
C THR A 8 -6.43 -15.96 4.18
N ILE A 9 -5.30 -16.59 4.55
CA ILE A 9 -4.29 -17.01 3.56
C ILE A 9 -4.90 -18.00 2.56
N ARG A 10 -5.68 -18.97 3.05
CA ARG A 10 -6.43 -19.88 2.18
C ARG A 10 -7.41 -19.15 1.28
N LEU A 11 -8.14 -18.16 1.80
CA LEU A 11 -9.09 -17.38 1.00
C LEU A 11 -8.38 -16.67 -0.16
N LEU A 12 -7.27 -15.98 0.11
CA LEU A 12 -6.47 -15.30 -0.93
C LEU A 12 -5.90 -16.26 -1.97
N ASP A 13 -5.58 -17.51 -1.59
CA ASP A 13 -4.95 -18.48 -2.49
C ASP A 13 -5.93 -19.46 -3.17
N THR A 14 -7.11 -19.68 -2.62
CA THR A 14 -8.01 -20.74 -3.14
C THR A 14 -9.29 -20.20 -3.74
N ASP A 15 -9.67 -18.97 -3.40
CA ASP A 15 -10.90 -18.35 -3.90
C ASP A 15 -10.65 -17.64 -5.26
N PRO A 16 -11.25 -18.11 -6.37
CA PRO A 16 -11.06 -17.50 -7.68
C PRO A 16 -11.59 -16.08 -7.78
N GLU A 17 -12.65 -15.74 -7.04
CA GLU A 17 -13.26 -14.41 -7.05
C GLU A 17 -12.33 -13.41 -6.37
N VAL A 18 -11.83 -13.75 -5.18
CA VAL A 18 -10.86 -12.93 -4.45
C VAL A 18 -9.57 -12.77 -5.25
N LYS A 19 -9.06 -13.84 -5.89
CA LYS A 19 -7.90 -13.76 -6.77
C LYS A 19 -8.12 -12.81 -7.94
N SER A 20 -9.24 -12.96 -8.64
CA SER A 20 -9.57 -12.10 -9.80
C SER A 20 -9.69 -10.64 -9.39
N TYR A 21 -10.32 -10.38 -8.24
CA TYR A 21 -10.41 -9.05 -7.68
C TYR A 21 -9.03 -8.47 -7.35
N ILE A 22 -8.14 -9.25 -6.72
CA ILE A 22 -6.76 -8.83 -6.45
C ILE A 22 -6.04 -8.41 -7.73
N TYR A 23 -6.12 -9.20 -8.81
CA TYR A 23 -5.50 -8.86 -10.08
C TYR A 23 -6.05 -7.56 -10.67
N GLN A 24 -7.38 -7.37 -10.62
CA GLN A 24 -8.02 -6.13 -11.06
C GLN A 24 -7.55 -4.91 -10.24
N GLN A 25 -7.42 -5.06 -8.92
CA GLN A 25 -6.94 -3.97 -8.07
C GLN A 25 -5.45 -3.66 -8.33
N ILE A 26 -4.63 -4.68 -8.63
CA ILE A 26 -3.19 -4.51 -8.89
C ILE A 26 -2.92 -3.80 -10.21
N SER A 27 -3.76 -4.00 -11.25
CA SER A 27 -3.55 -3.30 -12.54
C SER A 27 -3.62 -1.77 -12.41
N GLU A 28 -4.27 -1.25 -11.36
CA GLU A 28 -4.29 0.20 -11.12
C GLU A 28 -2.92 0.77 -10.71
N PHE A 29 -1.96 -0.08 -10.31
CA PHE A 29 -0.59 0.33 -10.03
C PHE A 29 0.28 0.47 -11.28
N GLU A 30 -0.17 0.00 -12.45
CA GLU A 30 0.61 0.02 -13.70
C GLU A 30 1.30 1.37 -14.01
N PRO A 31 0.67 2.55 -13.79
CA PRO A 31 1.33 3.84 -14.04
C PRO A 31 2.52 4.15 -13.12
N TYR A 32 2.66 3.42 -12.00
CA TYR A 32 3.62 3.71 -10.93
C TYR A 32 4.71 2.63 -10.79
N VAL A 33 4.60 1.52 -11.53
CA VAL A 33 5.49 0.36 -11.38
C VAL A 33 6.23 0.06 -12.67
N THR A 34 7.39 -0.57 -12.54
CA THR A 34 8.16 -1.09 -13.67
C THR A 34 7.90 -2.59 -13.85
N PRO A 35 8.28 -3.19 -14.99
CA PRO A 35 8.24 -4.64 -15.16
C PRO A 35 9.04 -5.44 -14.12
N GLU A 36 10.02 -4.82 -13.46
CA GLU A 36 10.85 -5.44 -12.41
C GLU A 36 10.19 -5.36 -11.01
N THR A 37 9.09 -4.62 -10.89
CA THR A 37 8.39 -4.46 -9.62
C THR A 37 7.63 -5.73 -9.26
N VAL A 38 7.98 -6.32 -8.11
CA VAL A 38 7.26 -7.45 -7.54
C VAL A 38 6.11 -6.95 -6.67
N VAL A 39 4.90 -7.38 -6.99
CA VAL A 39 3.70 -7.11 -6.20
C VAL A 39 3.33 -8.32 -5.37
N ALA A 40 3.20 -8.15 -4.05
CA ALA A 40 2.78 -9.21 -3.14
C ALA A 40 1.56 -8.77 -2.31
N VAL A 41 0.56 -9.64 -2.20
CA VAL A 41 -0.61 -9.45 -1.34
C VAL A 41 -0.51 -10.41 -0.15
N VAL A 42 -0.50 -9.85 1.06
CA VAL A 42 -0.16 -10.58 2.28
C VAL A 42 -1.25 -10.42 3.32
N ALA A 43 -1.78 -11.53 3.80
CA ALA A 43 -2.64 -11.55 4.98
C ALA A 43 -1.80 -11.38 6.26
N ARG A 44 -2.23 -10.47 7.15
CA ARG A 44 -1.58 -10.21 8.44
C ARG A 44 -2.54 -10.51 9.59
N ASP A 45 -1.99 -10.71 10.78
CA ASP A 45 -2.83 -10.86 11.98
C ASP A 45 -3.41 -9.48 12.38
N PRO A 46 -4.75 -9.30 12.34
CA PRO A 46 -5.40 -8.04 12.69
C PRO A 46 -5.22 -7.67 14.16
N ARG A 47 -5.05 -8.66 15.06
CA ARG A 47 -4.89 -8.42 16.51
C ARG A 47 -3.60 -7.68 16.83
N LYS A 48 -2.60 -7.77 15.94
CA LYS A 48 -1.34 -7.02 16.06
C LYS A 48 -1.51 -5.51 15.83
N LEU A 49 -2.68 -5.05 15.36
CA LEU A 49 -2.99 -3.63 15.18
C LEU A 49 -3.56 -2.97 16.45
N ALA A 50 -3.93 -3.76 17.48
CA ALA A 50 -4.63 -3.25 18.66
C ALA A 50 -3.91 -2.07 19.33
N LEU A 51 -2.60 -2.21 19.57
CA LEU A 51 -1.78 -1.16 20.22
C LEU A 51 -1.69 0.12 19.36
N GLN A 52 -1.56 -0.04 18.04
CA GLN A 52 -1.50 1.09 17.12
C GLN A 52 -2.83 1.84 17.09
N LEU A 53 -3.95 1.11 16.99
CA LEU A 53 -5.29 1.69 17.00
C LEU A 53 -5.63 2.42 18.30
N GLU A 54 -5.17 1.90 19.43
CA GLU A 54 -5.29 2.58 20.72
C GLU A 54 -4.50 3.91 20.73
N THR A 55 -3.27 3.90 20.21
CA THR A 55 -2.43 5.09 20.08
C THR A 55 -3.04 6.13 19.14
N ASP A 56 -3.70 5.69 18.07
CA ASP A 56 -4.42 6.53 17.10
C ASP A 56 -5.77 7.07 17.63
N GLY A 57 -6.13 6.79 18.89
CA GLY A 57 -7.40 7.22 19.48
C GLY A 57 -8.64 6.50 18.92
N ARG A 58 -8.45 5.35 18.25
CA ARG A 58 -9.51 4.52 17.65
C ARG A 58 -9.45 3.09 18.18
N PRO A 59 -9.59 2.88 19.51
CA PRO A 59 -9.44 1.55 20.08
C PRO A 59 -10.52 0.60 19.53
N ILE A 60 -10.09 -0.49 18.89
CA ILE A 60 -10.96 -1.60 18.48
C ILE A 60 -10.69 -2.77 19.42
N PRO A 61 -11.72 -3.33 20.08
CA PRO A 61 -11.56 -4.49 20.95
C PRO A 61 -10.88 -5.66 20.22
N ALA A 62 -9.96 -6.36 20.89
CA ALA A 62 -9.27 -7.52 20.31
C ALA A 62 -10.24 -8.62 19.82
N ASN A 63 -11.42 -8.70 20.45
CA ASN A 63 -12.49 -9.60 20.04
C ASN A 63 -13.17 -9.22 18.72
N GLU A 64 -13.17 -7.95 18.35
CA GLU A 64 -13.66 -7.51 17.05
C GLU A 64 -12.57 -7.71 16.00
N LEU A 65 -11.32 -7.33 16.33
CA LEU A 65 -10.16 -7.51 15.45
C LEU A 65 -9.99 -8.96 14.98
N LYS A 66 -10.26 -9.95 15.83
CA LYS A 66 -10.11 -11.37 15.47
C LYS A 66 -10.97 -11.79 14.27
N ASN A 67 -12.05 -11.06 13.99
CA ASN A 67 -12.99 -11.35 12.91
C ASN A 67 -12.76 -10.45 11.68
N MET A 68 -11.70 -9.63 11.68
CA MET A 68 -11.39 -8.71 10.60
C MET A 68 -10.30 -9.27 9.69
N PHE A 69 -10.28 -8.82 8.45
CA PHE A 69 -9.22 -9.01 7.49
C PHE A 69 -8.24 -7.85 7.57
N ARG A 70 -6.96 -8.18 7.78
CA ARG A 70 -5.85 -7.23 7.62
C ARG A 70 -5.02 -7.65 6.41
N ILE A 71 -5.15 -6.91 5.32
CA ILE A 71 -4.48 -7.22 4.05
C ILE A 71 -3.45 -6.12 3.78
N ALA A 72 -2.22 -6.53 3.47
CA ALA A 72 -1.17 -5.63 3.02
C ALA A 72 -0.86 -5.88 1.54
N ILE A 73 -0.70 -4.81 0.78
CA ILE A 73 -0.14 -4.84 -0.57
C ILE A 73 1.28 -4.29 -0.48
N VAL A 74 2.23 -5.03 -1.02
CA VAL A 74 3.66 -4.71 -1.00
C VAL A 74 4.14 -4.59 -2.44
N LEU A 75 4.73 -3.44 -2.77
CA LEU A 75 5.48 -3.21 -3.99
C LEU A 75 6.97 -3.25 -3.65
N ARG A 76 7.74 -4.06 -4.35
CA ARG A 76 9.19 -4.18 -4.16
C ARG A 76 9.90 -4.05 -5.49
N GLU A 77 10.92 -3.21 -5.52
CA GLU A 77 11.84 -3.06 -6.64
C GLU A 77 13.27 -2.96 -6.09
N GLY A 78 14.10 -3.97 -6.37
CA GLY A 78 15.41 -4.13 -5.75
C GLY A 78 15.34 -4.15 -4.22
N GLU A 79 16.08 -3.24 -3.58
CA GLU A 79 16.12 -3.07 -2.11
C GLU A 79 15.02 -2.14 -1.58
N THR A 80 14.27 -1.47 -2.46
CA THR A 80 13.22 -0.54 -2.07
C THR A 80 11.90 -1.27 -1.95
N GLN A 81 11.15 -0.98 -0.88
CA GLN A 81 9.78 -1.47 -0.71
C GLN A 81 8.84 -0.37 -0.23
N ILE A 82 7.63 -0.38 -0.77
CA ILE A 82 6.51 0.42 -0.31
C ILE A 82 5.37 -0.54 -0.01
N GLN A 83 4.70 -0.34 1.11
CA GLN A 83 3.58 -1.18 1.50
C GLN A 83 2.54 -0.36 2.23
N GLU A 84 1.28 -0.72 2.03
CA GLU A 84 0.16 -0.21 2.79
C GLU A 84 -0.80 -1.34 3.12
N GLU A 85 -1.65 -1.11 4.12
CA GLU A 85 -2.58 -2.11 4.62
C GLU A 85 -3.99 -1.58 4.88
N GLY A 86 -4.96 -2.44 4.61
CA GLY A 86 -6.38 -2.24 4.90
C GLY A 86 -6.85 -3.17 6.01
N LEU A 87 -7.80 -2.69 6.81
CA LEU A 87 -8.42 -3.43 7.89
C LEU A 87 -9.93 -3.32 7.77
N HIS A 88 -10.61 -4.42 7.47
CA HIS A 88 -12.06 -4.44 7.33
C HIS A 88 -12.66 -5.79 7.69
N SER A 89 -13.96 -5.87 8.00
CA SER A 89 -14.67 -7.14 8.23
C SER A 89 -14.90 -7.94 6.94
N ASP A 90 -14.68 -7.32 5.79
CA ASP A 90 -14.83 -7.89 4.45
C ASP A 90 -13.48 -7.85 3.72
N VAL A 91 -13.12 -8.95 3.05
CA VAL A 91 -11.80 -9.10 2.41
C VAL A 91 -11.64 -8.17 1.20
N PHE A 92 -12.69 -7.95 0.42
CA PHE A 92 -12.66 -7.09 -0.77
C PHE A 92 -12.45 -5.64 -0.33
N GLU A 93 -13.17 -5.21 0.70
CA GLU A 93 -12.99 -3.87 1.28
C GLU A 93 -11.60 -3.71 1.93
N ALA A 94 -11.07 -4.74 2.59
CA ALA A 94 -9.71 -4.69 3.13
C ALA A 94 -8.65 -4.54 2.02
N ILE A 95 -8.83 -5.24 0.89
CA ILE A 95 -7.97 -5.10 -0.29
C ILE A 95 -8.11 -3.69 -0.89
N ARG A 96 -9.35 -3.19 -1.07
CA ARG A 96 -9.64 -1.86 -1.61
C ARG A 96 -8.97 -0.77 -0.78
N GLN A 97 -9.12 -0.82 0.54
CA GLN A 97 -8.47 0.13 1.46
C GLN A 97 -6.95 0.08 1.38
N ALA A 98 -6.35 -1.11 1.29
CA ALA A 98 -4.90 -1.26 1.12
C ALA A 98 -4.43 -0.61 -0.19
N LYS A 99 -5.16 -0.85 -1.28
CA LYS A 99 -4.89 -0.25 -2.60
C LYS A 99 -4.99 1.27 -2.57
N GLU A 100 -6.09 1.83 -2.06
CA GLU A 100 -6.32 3.28 -2.05
C GLU A 100 -5.23 4.02 -1.28
N LYS A 101 -4.82 3.50 -0.13
CA LYS A 101 -3.70 4.08 0.64
C LYS A 101 -2.39 4.00 -0.14
N LEU A 102 -2.13 2.88 -0.81
CA LEU A 102 -0.91 2.70 -1.58
C LEU A 102 -0.87 3.63 -2.79
N LEU A 103 -1.97 3.78 -3.53
CA LEU A 103 -2.09 4.71 -4.64
C LEU A 103 -1.88 6.15 -4.18
N GLN A 104 -2.50 6.56 -3.06
CA GLN A 104 -2.27 7.88 -2.50
C GLN A 104 -0.79 8.10 -2.20
N ARG A 105 -0.15 7.14 -1.55
CA ARG A 105 1.28 7.22 -1.21
C ARG A 105 2.18 7.29 -2.46
N LEU A 106 1.84 6.57 -3.52
CA LEU A 106 2.58 6.62 -4.79
C LEU A 106 2.40 7.97 -5.49
N SER A 107 1.16 8.51 -5.49
CA SER A 107 0.87 9.86 -5.98
C SER A 107 1.69 10.91 -5.23
N ASP A 108 1.71 10.83 -3.89
CA ASP A 108 2.46 11.78 -3.06
C ASP A 108 3.98 11.73 -3.37
N ILE A 109 4.53 10.53 -3.62
CA ILE A 109 5.93 10.35 -4.02
C ILE A 109 6.18 10.95 -5.40
N GLN A 110 5.30 10.69 -6.38
CA GLN A 110 5.42 11.23 -7.72
C GLN A 110 5.40 12.76 -7.71
N ASP A 111 4.46 13.36 -6.98
CA ASP A 111 4.33 14.81 -6.85
C ASP A 111 5.57 15.44 -6.21
N GLN A 112 6.16 14.78 -5.21
CA GLN A 112 7.43 15.23 -4.60
C GLN A 112 8.60 15.19 -5.58
N VAL A 113 8.71 14.15 -6.40
CA VAL A 113 9.78 14.03 -7.40
C VAL A 113 9.63 15.10 -8.48
N ILE A 114 8.41 15.35 -8.98
CA ILE A 114 8.14 16.40 -9.98
C ILE A 114 8.50 17.77 -9.42
N SER A 115 8.04 18.08 -8.19
CA SER A 115 8.33 19.38 -7.55
C SER A 115 9.84 19.65 -7.40
N ASN A 116 10.63 18.61 -7.11
CA ASN A 116 12.09 18.74 -7.02
C ASN A 116 12.73 18.96 -8.40
N GLY A 117 12.23 18.29 -9.44
CA GLY A 117 12.66 18.49 -10.83
C GLY A 117 12.43 19.92 -11.31
N ASP A 118 11.23 20.46 -11.07
CA ASP A 118 10.88 21.84 -11.44
C ASP A 118 11.76 22.88 -10.72
N ARG A 119 12.05 22.67 -9.44
CA ARG A 119 13.01 23.53 -8.70
C ARG A 119 14.41 23.48 -9.30
N MET A 120 14.89 22.30 -9.70
CA MET A 120 16.20 22.17 -10.32
C MET A 120 16.27 22.84 -11.69
N ALA A 121 15.20 22.76 -12.49
CA ALA A 121 15.12 23.46 -13.77
C ALA A 121 15.23 24.99 -13.57
N GLN A 122 14.51 25.54 -12.59
CA GLN A 122 14.56 26.97 -12.25
C GLN A 122 15.95 27.40 -11.75
N ILE A 123 16.62 26.58 -10.94
CA ILE A 123 18.00 26.86 -10.49
C ILE A 123 18.96 26.90 -11.67
N ASN A 124 18.88 25.94 -12.59
CA ASN A 124 19.74 25.91 -13.77
C ASN A 124 19.51 27.11 -14.68
N GLU A 125 18.26 27.53 -14.85
CA GLU A 125 17.91 28.74 -15.62
C GLU A 125 18.49 30.01 -14.95
N ALA A 126 18.40 30.12 -13.62
CA ALA A 126 19.01 31.23 -12.87
C ALA A 126 20.55 31.24 -12.95
N LEU A 127 21.19 30.07 -12.85
CA LEU A 127 22.65 29.93 -12.96
C LEU A 127 23.16 30.30 -14.36
N GLN A 128 22.43 29.92 -15.42
CA GLN A 128 22.78 30.29 -16.79
C GLN A 128 22.62 31.81 -17.04
N ASN A 129 21.59 32.43 -16.47
CA ASN A 129 21.38 33.87 -16.59
C ASN A 129 22.38 34.73 -15.79
N THR A 130 23.07 34.16 -14.80
CA THR A 130 24.07 34.89 -14.00
C THR A 130 25.46 34.95 -14.66
N GLN A 131 25.69 34.22 -15.77
CA GLN A 131 26.98 34.21 -16.49
C GLN A 131 27.08 35.25 -17.64
N LEU A 132 25.99 35.97 -17.92
CA LEU A 132 25.96 37.07 -18.89
C LEU A 132 26.08 38.42 -18.16
N HIS A 133 27.25 38.76 -17.64
CA HIS A 133 27.61 40.13 -17.25
C HIS A 133 29.11 40.38 -17.32
#